data_AF-A0A659V0L4-F1
#
_entry.id   AF-A0A659V0L4-F1
#
_cell.length_a   1.000
_cell.length_b   1.000
_cell.length_c   1.000
_cell.angle_alpha   90.00
_cell.angle_beta   90.00
_cell.angle_gamma   90.00
#
_symmetry.space_group_name_H-M   'P 1'
#
loop_
_entity.id
_entity.type
_entity.pdbx_description
1 polymer ?
#
loop_
_entity_poly.entity_id
_entity_poly.type
_entity_poly.pdbx_seq_one_letter_code
_entity_poly.pdbx_strand_id
1 'polypeptide(L)'
;MLFKAALAVVACLVPTLASANDEALQFQIESELAYLKVGYGIESVEVRAEGVRTQVIVGVDTFVSNFSDVMWDTAQRASLMSPAPVLLLAVEQHSAFGNASGKRLCYLRARKGQVFEGTC
;
A
#
# COMPACT_ATOMS: atom_id res chain seq x y z
N MET A 1 -21.14 -35.23 19.99
CA MET A 1 -21.01 -35.01 18.53
C MET A 1 -21.32 -33.58 18.08
N LEU A 2 -22.05 -32.76 18.86
CA LEU A 2 -22.37 -31.36 18.54
C LEU A 2 -21.16 -30.41 18.43
N PHE A 3 -20.09 -30.64 19.19
CA PHE A 3 -18.89 -29.79 19.16
C PHE A 3 -18.10 -29.82 17.85
N LYS A 4 -18.16 -30.91 17.08
CA LYS A 4 -17.44 -31.02 15.80
C LYS A 4 -18.11 -30.21 14.69
N ALA A 5 -19.44 -30.10 14.72
CA ALA A 5 -20.19 -29.31 13.74
C ALA A 5 -19.95 -27.81 13.92
N ALA A 6 -19.87 -27.33 15.16
CA ALA A 6 -19.57 -25.92 15.46
C ALA A 6 -18.17 -25.50 14.97
N LEU A 7 -17.16 -26.35 15.14
CA LEU A 7 -15.80 -26.09 14.63
C LEU A 7 -15.74 -26.01 13.10
N ALA A 8 -16.47 -26.89 12.40
CA ALA A 8 -16.52 -26.88 10.95
C ALA A 8 -17.22 -25.61 10.40
N VAL A 9 -18.26 -25.13 11.08
CA VAL A 9 -18.97 -23.90 10.68
C VAL A 9 -18.09 -22.66 10.93
N VAL A 10 -17.37 -22.60 12.05
CA VAL A 10 -16.42 -21.51 12.31
C VAL A 10 -15.31 -21.51 11.25
N ALA A 11 -14.71 -22.68 10.96
CA ALA A 11 -13.67 -22.81 9.95
C ALA A 11 -14.13 -22.43 8.52
N CYS A 12 -15.41 -22.61 8.19
CA CYS A 12 -15.98 -22.17 6.91
C CYS A 12 -16.30 -20.66 6.85
N LEU A 13 -16.44 -19.99 7.99
CA LEU A 13 -16.74 -18.55 8.09
C LEU A 13 -15.49 -17.67 8.27
N VAL A 14 -14.38 -18.22 8.76
CA VAL A 14 -13.12 -17.47 8.90
C VAL A 14 -12.57 -16.95 7.55
N PRO A 15 -12.59 -17.72 6.44
CA PRO A 15 -12.04 -17.25 5.17
C PRO A 15 -12.84 -16.09 4.58
N THR A 16 -14.17 -16.09 4.74
CA THR A 16 -15.04 -15.04 4.20
C THR A 16 -14.93 -13.74 4.99
N LEU A 17 -14.73 -13.80 6.31
CA LEU A 17 -14.52 -12.62 7.15
C LEU A 17 -13.13 -12.01 6.96
N ALA A 18 -12.09 -12.82 6.81
CA ALA A 18 -10.75 -12.34 6.49
C ALA A 18 -10.73 -11.63 5.13
N SER A 19 -11.34 -12.23 4.11
CA SER A 19 -11.42 -11.65 2.76
C SER A 19 -12.22 -10.34 2.71
N ALA A 20 -13.38 -10.26 3.38
CA ALA A 20 -14.17 -9.03 3.39
C ALA A 20 -13.48 -7.90 4.16
N ASN A 21 -12.72 -8.25 5.21
CA ASN A 21 -11.93 -7.29 5.97
C ASN A 21 -10.73 -6.76 5.16
N ASP A 22 -10.11 -7.61 4.34
CA ASP A 22 -9.01 -7.24 3.46
C ASP A 22 -9.48 -6.27 2.34
N GLU A 23 -10.64 -6.53 1.71
CA GLU A 23 -11.23 -5.62 0.70
C GLU A 23 -11.65 -4.27 1.29
N ALA A 24 -12.28 -4.26 2.46
CA ALA A 24 -12.68 -3.03 3.15
C ALA A 24 -11.45 -2.20 3.57
N LEU A 25 -10.40 -2.85 4.07
CA LEU A 25 -9.14 -2.21 4.41
C LEU A 25 -8.43 -1.65 3.17
N GLN A 26 -8.40 -2.41 2.08
CA GLN A 26 -7.86 -1.95 0.81
C GLN A 26 -8.58 -0.68 0.36
N PHE A 27 -9.90 -0.70 0.31
CA PHE A 27 -10.71 0.46 -0.08
C PHE A 27 -10.47 1.66 0.82
N GLN A 28 -10.38 1.45 2.14
CA GLN A 28 -10.08 2.53 3.10
C GLN A 28 -8.73 3.18 2.79
N ILE A 29 -7.67 2.39 2.64
CA ILE A 29 -6.33 2.92 2.37
C ILE A 29 -6.30 3.61 1.00
N GLU A 30 -6.90 3.04 -0.04
CA GLU A 30 -6.97 3.66 -1.37
C GLU A 30 -7.71 5.01 -1.34
N SER A 31 -8.83 5.09 -0.61
CA SER A 31 -9.60 6.32 -0.46
C SER A 31 -8.80 7.42 0.25
N GLU A 32 -8.06 7.06 1.28
CA GLU A 32 -7.20 7.98 2.04
C GLU A 32 -5.97 8.40 1.23
N LEU A 33 -5.49 7.55 0.32
CA LEU A 33 -4.36 7.85 -0.58
C LEU A 33 -4.80 8.52 -1.89
N ALA A 34 -6.10 8.73 -2.12
CA ALA A 34 -6.62 9.37 -3.33
C ALA A 34 -6.10 10.81 -3.52
N TYR A 35 -5.67 11.48 -2.44
CA TYR A 35 -5.02 12.80 -2.53
C TYR A 35 -3.75 12.79 -3.38
N LEU A 36 -3.08 11.64 -3.53
CA LEU A 36 -1.90 11.51 -4.38
C LEU A 36 -2.23 11.81 -5.84
N LYS A 37 -3.39 11.34 -6.31
CA LYS A 37 -3.86 11.59 -7.67
C LYS A 37 -4.21 13.07 -7.89
N VAL A 38 -4.86 13.70 -6.92
CA VAL A 38 -5.34 15.09 -7.03
C VAL A 38 -4.25 16.11 -6.74
N GLY A 39 -3.50 15.92 -5.65
CA GLY A 39 -2.51 16.88 -5.14
C GLY A 39 -1.12 16.75 -5.76
N TYR A 40 -0.76 15.58 -6.29
CA TYR A 40 0.57 15.30 -6.82
C TYR A 40 0.57 14.80 -8.27
N GLY A 41 -0.59 14.69 -8.92
CA GLY A 41 -0.68 14.27 -10.32
C GLY A 41 -0.21 12.83 -10.57
N ILE A 42 -0.28 11.98 -9.53
CA ILE A 42 0.07 10.56 -9.61
C ILE A 42 -0.99 9.83 -10.44
N GLU A 43 -0.54 8.95 -11.34
CA GLU A 43 -1.41 8.27 -12.29
C GLU A 43 -2.21 7.16 -11.61
N SER A 44 -1.51 6.28 -10.88
CA SER A 44 -2.11 5.11 -10.26
C SER A 44 -1.67 4.92 -8.81
N VAL A 45 -2.63 4.47 -8.01
CA VAL A 45 -2.43 3.99 -6.63
C VAL A 45 -3.23 2.71 -6.53
N GLU A 46 -2.57 1.61 -6.21
CA GLU A 46 -3.17 0.31 -5.99
C GLU A 46 -2.74 -0.17 -4.59
N VAL A 47 -3.69 -0.65 -3.80
CA VAL A 47 -3.39 -1.24 -2.49
C VAL A 47 -3.72 -2.72 -2.55
N ARG A 48 -2.88 -3.57 -1.97
CA ARG A 48 -3.15 -4.99 -1.79
C ARG A 48 -3.01 -5.33 -0.32
N ALA A 49 -4.13 -5.48 0.36
CA ALA A 49 -4.14 -5.95 1.74
C ALA A 49 -4.28 -7.46 1.75
N GLU A 50 -3.24 -8.15 2.19
CA GLU A 50 -3.29 -9.56 2.57
C GLU A 50 -3.18 -9.56 4.09
N GLY A 51 -3.99 -10.30 4.86
CA GLY A 51 -3.99 -10.25 6.34
C GLY A 51 -2.62 -10.34 7.07
N VAL A 52 -1.52 -10.66 6.36
CA VAL A 52 -0.13 -10.67 6.85
C VAL A 52 0.74 -9.51 6.36
N ARG A 53 0.35 -8.78 5.30
CA ARG A 53 1.09 -7.68 4.68
C ARG A 53 0.16 -6.80 3.85
N THR A 54 0.37 -5.48 3.92
CA THR A 54 -0.24 -4.55 2.97
C THR A 54 0.81 -4.06 1.97
N GLN A 55 0.53 -4.12 0.68
CA GLN A 55 1.33 -3.49 -0.36
C GLN A 55 0.63 -2.22 -0.85
N VAL A 56 1.39 -1.17 -1.09
CA VAL A 56 0.93 0.06 -1.74
C VAL A 56 1.79 0.25 -2.97
N ILE A 57 1.19 0.23 -4.15
CA ILE A 57 1.87 0.39 -5.43
C ILE A 57 1.46 1.74 -6.01
N VAL A 58 2.44 2.57 -6.34
CA VAL A 58 2.24 3.91 -6.87
C VAL A 58 2.91 4.04 -8.24
N GLY A 59 2.11 4.28 -9.27
CA GLY A 59 2.59 4.56 -10.62
C GLY A 59 2.62 6.06 -10.89
N VAL A 60 3.78 6.57 -11.27
CA VAL A 60 4.00 8.01 -11.48
C VAL A 60 4.54 8.27 -12.88
N ASP A 61 3.73 8.93 -13.70
CA ASP A 61 4.01 9.26 -15.11
C ASP A 61 4.55 10.67 -15.34
N THR A 62 4.56 11.51 -14.30
CA THR A 62 5.02 12.90 -14.37
C THR A 62 6.06 13.18 -13.29
N PHE A 63 6.95 14.13 -13.55
CA PHE A 63 7.99 14.50 -12.58
C PHE A 63 7.38 15.10 -11.31
N VAL A 64 7.74 14.56 -10.15
CA VAL A 64 7.35 15.08 -8.83
C VAL A 64 8.58 15.63 -8.12
N SER A 65 8.63 16.95 -7.91
CA SER A 65 9.79 17.64 -7.34
C SER A 65 10.22 17.11 -5.95
N ASN A 66 9.26 16.71 -5.13
CA ASN A 66 9.49 16.20 -3.77
C ASN A 66 9.12 14.70 -3.65
N PHE A 67 9.36 13.92 -4.71
CA PHE A 67 8.93 12.52 -4.81
C PHE A 67 9.25 11.69 -3.55
N SER A 68 10.48 11.77 -3.03
CA SER A 68 10.90 11.02 -1.84
C SER A 68 10.08 11.37 -0.60
N ASP A 69 9.81 12.65 -0.34
CA ASP A 69 9.03 13.11 0.81
C ASP A 69 7.57 12.64 0.70
N VAL A 70 7.00 12.72 -0.51
CA VAL A 70 5.63 12.26 -0.79
C VAL A 70 5.51 10.75 -0.56
N MET A 71 6.50 9.96 -0.99
CA MET A 71 6.51 8.51 -0.75
C MET A 71 6.69 8.17 0.73
N TRP A 72 7.51 8.95 1.45
CA TRP A 72 7.69 8.77 2.90
C TRP A 72 6.40 9.02 3.68
N ASP A 73 5.72 10.14 3.41
CA ASP A 73 4.41 10.46 4.00
C ASP A 73 3.36 9.40 3.62
N THR A 74 3.36 8.95 2.36
CA THR A 74 2.45 7.90 1.89
C THR A 74 2.65 6.59 2.66
N ALA A 75 3.89 6.12 2.80
CA ALA A 75 4.21 4.90 3.53
C ALA A 75 3.82 5.01 5.01
N GLN A 76 4.08 6.18 5.62
CA GLN A 76 3.72 6.45 7.00
C GLN A 76 2.19 6.39 7.20
N ARG A 77 1.41 7.11 6.39
CA ARG A 77 -0.05 7.14 6.45
C ARG A 77 -0.67 5.77 6.23
N ALA A 78 -0.24 5.05 5.20
CA ALA A 78 -0.68 3.69 4.94
C ALA A 78 -0.44 2.77 6.15
N SER A 79 0.70 2.93 6.83
CA SER A 79 1.05 2.11 8.01
C SER A 79 0.28 2.45 9.29
N LEU A 80 -0.36 3.62 9.36
CA LEU A 80 -1.27 3.97 10.45
C LEU A 80 -2.62 3.27 10.30
N MET A 81 -3.07 3.07 9.07
CA MET A 81 -4.32 2.39 8.76
C MET A 81 -4.17 0.87 8.74
N SER A 82 -3.06 0.36 8.22
CA SER A 82 -2.86 -1.08 8.12
C SER A 82 -2.59 -1.72 9.50
N PRO A 83 -3.26 -2.84 9.83
CA PRO A 83 -2.89 -3.67 10.96
C PRO A 83 -1.57 -4.43 10.72
N ALA A 84 -1.20 -4.65 9.46
CA ALA A 84 -0.02 -5.39 9.03
C ALA A 84 1.15 -4.47 8.64
N PRO A 85 2.38 -5.01 8.47
CA PRO A 85 3.47 -4.25 7.88
C PRO A 85 3.11 -3.78 6.46
N VAL A 86 3.48 -2.54 6.15
CA VAL A 86 3.29 -1.92 4.85
C VAL A 86 4.56 -2.01 4.03
N LEU A 87 4.40 -2.41 2.78
CA LEU A 87 5.40 -2.31 1.73
C LEU A 87 4.93 -1.31 0.69
N LEU A 88 5.63 -0.18 0.57
CA LEU A 88 5.38 0.78 -0.50
C LEU A 88 6.37 0.57 -1.64
N LEU A 89 5.83 0.50 -2.85
CA LEU A 89 6.54 0.39 -4.12
C LEU A 89 6.09 1.55 -4.99
N ALA A 90 7.01 2.43 -5.37
CA ALA A 90 6.69 3.51 -6.27
C ALA A 90 7.71 3.61 -7.39
N VAL A 91 7.21 3.77 -8.62
CA VAL A 91 8.05 3.94 -9.80
C VAL A 91 7.70 5.26 -10.45
N GLU A 92 8.67 6.16 -10.49
CA GLU A 92 8.59 7.41 -11.23
C GLU A 92 9.34 7.22 -12.55
N GLN A 93 8.62 7.37 -13.66
CA GLN A 93 9.19 7.30 -15.00
C GLN A 93 9.16 8.70 -15.62
N HIS A 94 10.35 9.29 -15.84
CA HIS A 94 10.46 10.59 -16.49
C HIS A 94 11.64 10.64 -17.46
N SER A 95 11.40 11.16 -18.65
CA SER A 95 12.39 11.30 -19.73
C SER A 95 13.58 12.21 -19.38
N ALA A 96 13.48 13.03 -18.32
CA ALA A 96 14.52 13.96 -17.88
C ALA A 96 15.47 13.40 -16.79
N PHE A 97 15.23 12.21 -16.25
CA PHE A 97 16.18 11.58 -15.33
C PHE A 97 17.33 11.00 -16.15
N GLY A 98 18.50 11.63 -16.12
CA GLY A 98 19.70 11.25 -16.89
C GLY A 98 20.36 9.91 -16.53
N ASN A 99 19.60 8.91 -16.05
CA ASN A 99 20.05 7.52 -15.98
C ASN A 99 19.61 6.75 -17.25
N ALA A 100 20.24 5.61 -17.54
CA ALA A 100 20.00 4.85 -18.77
C ALA A 100 18.54 4.36 -18.94
N SER A 101 17.71 4.45 -17.90
CA SER A 101 16.32 3.96 -17.88
C SER A 101 15.25 5.06 -17.71
N GLY A 102 15.61 6.31 -17.39
CA GLY A 102 14.68 7.40 -17.07
C GLY A 102 13.80 7.13 -15.84
N LYS A 103 14.22 6.28 -14.90
CA LYS A 103 13.35 5.78 -13.81
C LYS A 103 13.94 6.02 -12.43
N ARG A 104 13.11 6.46 -11.47
CA ARG A 104 13.38 6.40 -10.02
C ARG A 104 12.47 5.35 -9.40
N LEU A 105 13.06 4.51 -8.55
CA LEU A 105 12.34 3.48 -7.82
C LEU A 105 12.42 3.79 -6.33
N CYS A 106 11.27 3.99 -5.72
CA CYS A 106 11.13 4.11 -4.28
C CYS A 106 10.61 2.79 -3.71
N TYR A 107 11.33 2.27 -2.72
CA TYR A 107 10.93 1.11 -1.93
C TYR A 107 10.98 1.50 -0.47
N LEU A 108 9.86 1.48 0.23
CA LEU A 108 9.80 1.81 1.66
C LEU A 108 9.06 0.71 2.42
N ARG A 109 9.57 0.37 3.61
CA ARG A 109 8.88 -0.46 4.58
C ARG A 109 8.45 0.37 5.77
N ALA A 110 7.19 0.22 6.16
CA ALA A 110 6.59 0.99 7.24
C ALA A 110 5.71 0.12 8.13
N ARG A 111 5.64 0.46 9.42
CA ARG A 111 4.80 -0.22 10.41
C ARG A 111 4.39 0.77 11.48
N LYS A 112 3.08 0.83 11.76
CA LYS A 112 2.50 1.62 12.87
C LYS A 112 2.98 3.07 12.91
N GLY A 113 2.95 3.74 11.76
CA GLY A 113 3.31 5.15 11.64
C GLY A 113 4.81 5.43 11.59
N GLN A 114 5.65 4.41 11.45
CA GLN A 114 7.10 4.57 11.31
C GLN A 114 7.60 3.90 10.04
N VAL A 115 8.39 4.64 9.25
CA VAL A 115 9.14 4.12 8.11
C VAL A 115 10.52 3.73 8.62
N PHE A 116 10.96 2.50 8.36
CA PHE A 116 12.16 1.92 9.00
C PHE A 116 13.25 1.49 8.02
N GLU A 117 12.90 1.28 6.75
CA GLU A 117 13.86 0.86 5.74
C GLU A 117 13.38 1.34 4.37
N GLY A 118 14.29 1.84 3.54
CA GLY A 118 13.96 2.12 2.17
C GLY A 118 15.00 2.89 1.37
N THR A 119 14.80 2.91 0.06
CA THR A 119 15.61 3.66 -0.92
C THR A 119 14.68 4.52 -1.75
N CYS A 120 15.08 5.78 -1.90
CA CYS A 120 14.58 6.84 -2.76
C CYS A 120 15.80 7.77 -3.00
#